data_AF-A0A962BQW3-F1
#
_entry.id   AF-A0A962BQW3-F1
#
_cell.length_a   1.000
_cell.length_b   1.000
_cell.length_c   1.000
_cell.angle_alpha   90.00
_cell.angle_beta   90.00
_cell.angle_gamma   90.00
#
_symmetry.space_group_name_H-M   'P 1'
#
loop_
_entity.id
_entity.type
_entity.pdbx_description
1 polymer ?
#
loop_
_entity_poly.entity_id
_entity_poly.type
_entity_poly.pdbx_seq_one_letter_code
_entity_poly.pdbx_strand_id
1 'polypeptide(L)' 'MAAKSKKRLKVRLESEAGTGYRYYAMRSTSAEYKIKKKKFDPWATHPETGKRGAHVMFVEKKMPPSKKN' A
#
# COMPACT_ATOMS: atom_id res chain seq x y z
N MET A 1 9.98 13.85 -30.22
CA MET A 1 9.94 14.33 -28.82
C MET A 1 10.05 13.13 -27.89
N ALA A 2 11.09 13.02 -27.05
CA ALA A 2 11.20 11.93 -26.08
C ALA A 2 10.14 12.13 -24.99
N ALA A 3 9.25 11.16 -24.80
CA ALA A 3 8.26 11.20 -23.73
C ALA A 3 8.98 11.27 -22.37
N LYS A 4 8.84 12.39 -21.63
CA LYS A 4 9.30 12.48 -20.24
C LYS A 4 8.75 11.27 -19.48
N SER A 5 9.62 10.40 -19.00
CA SER A 5 9.22 9.21 -18.26
C SER A 5 8.33 9.65 -17.08
N LYS A 6 7.10 9.13 -17.02
CA LYS A 6 6.19 9.42 -15.90
C LYS A 6 6.91 9.00 -14.62
N LYS A 7 7.28 9.98 -13.78
CA LYS A 7 7.93 9.71 -12.48
C LYS A 7 6.98 8.83 -11.67
N ARG A 8 7.46 7.64 -11.30
CA ARG A 8 6.74 6.71 -10.42
C ARG A 8 7.42 6.72 -9.06
N LEU A 9 6.67 6.99 -8.00
CA LEU A 9 7.16 6.94 -6.62
C LEU A 9 6.84 5.58 -6.03
N LYS A 10 7.81 4.96 -5.36
CA LYS A 10 7.55 3.79 -4.52
C LYS A 10 6.83 4.26 -3.26
N VAL A 11 5.72 3.60 -2.94
CA VAL A 11 4.89 3.91 -1.78
C VAL A 11 4.64 2.66 -0.96
N ARG A 12 4.36 2.87 0.34
CA ARG A 12 4.04 1.82 1.30
C ARG A 12 2.54 1.79 1.49
N LEU A 13 1.89 0.67 1.22
CA LEU A 13 0.49 0.43 1.50
C LEU A 13 0.40 -0.39 2.80
N GLU A 14 -0.27 0.12 3.81
CA GLU A 14 -0.41 -0.52 5.12
C GLU A 14 -1.84 -0.98 5.34
N SER A 15 -2.00 -2.17 5.91
CA SER A 15 -3.30 -2.77 6.19
C SER A 15 -4.09 -1.93 7.19
N GLU A 16 -5.36 -1.62 6.87
CA GLU A 16 -6.27 -0.95 7.80
C GLU A 16 -6.72 -1.87 8.95
N ALA A 17 -6.46 -3.18 8.88
CA ALA A 17 -6.78 -4.11 9.97
C ALA A 17 -5.83 -4.00 11.18
N GLY A 18 -4.84 -3.08 11.15
CA GLY A 18 -3.93 -2.84 12.27
C GLY A 18 -2.88 -3.93 12.50
N THR A 19 -2.77 -4.90 11.59
CA THR A 19 -1.83 -6.03 11.67
C THR A 19 -0.38 -5.63 11.43
N GLY A 20 -0.16 -4.42 10.88
CA GLY A 20 1.15 -3.95 10.45
C GLY A 20 1.65 -4.58 9.15
N TYR A 21 0.86 -5.43 8.48
CA TYR A 21 1.20 -6.02 7.17
C TYR A 21 1.21 -4.96 6.06
N ARG A 22 2.15 -5.10 5.12
CA ARG A 22 2.52 -4.01 4.19
C ARG A 22 2.76 -4.54 2.79
N TYR A 23 2.32 -3.76 1.81
CA TYR A 23 2.74 -3.91 0.42
C TYR A 23 3.52 -2.71 -0.05
N TYR A 24 4.43 -2.93 -1.01
CA TYR A 24 5.02 -1.85 -1.78
C TYR A 24 4.32 -1.75 -3.13
N ALA A 25 4.01 -0.53 -3.54
CA ALA A 25 3.43 -0.24 -4.84
C ALA A 25 4.15 0.94 -5.48
N MET A 26 4.01 1.08 -6.79
CA MET A 26 4.41 2.30 -7.49
C MET A 26 3.17 3.16 -7.73
N ARG A 27 3.23 4.44 -7.35
CA ARG A 27 2.22 5.44 -7.73
C ARG A 27 2.76 6.39 -8.78
N SER A 28 1.90 6.85 -9.68
CA SER A 28 2.26 7.98 -10.55
C SER A 28 2.35 9.26 -9.72
N THR A 29 3.38 10.09 -9.94
CA THR A 29 3.44 11.42 -9.32
C THR A 29 2.32 12.35 -9.78
N SER A 30 1.70 12.06 -10.93
CA SER A 30 0.60 12.87 -11.48
C SER A 30 -0.76 12.62 -10.81
N ALA A 31 -0.88 11.60 -9.96
CA ALA A 31 -2.13 11.32 -9.27
C ALA A 31 -2.23 12.19 -8.00
N GLU A 32 -3.31 12.97 -7.88
CA GLU A 32 -3.61 13.78 -6.70
C GLU A 32 -4.06 12.96 -5.49
N TYR A 33 -4.58 11.75 -5.71
CA TYR A 33 -5.14 10.90 -4.66
C TYR A 33 -4.13 9.88 -4.10
N LYS A 34 -4.29 9.57 -2.81
CA LYS A 34 -3.58 8.46 -2.15
C LYS A 34 -4.13 7.13 -2.64
N ILE A 35 -3.24 6.17 -2.91
CA ILE A 35 -3.67 4.83 -3.32
C ILE A 35 -4.38 4.14 -2.17
N LYS A 36 -5.59 3.64 -2.43
CA LYS A 36 -6.33 2.70 -1.59
C LYS A 36 -6.65 1.46 -2.41
N LYS A 37 -6.32 0.27 -1.90
CA LYS A 37 -6.58 -1.00 -2.62
C LYS A 37 -7.03 -2.07 -1.64
N LYS A 38 -8.06 -2.83 -2.02
CA LYS A 38 -8.44 -4.05 -1.30
C LYS A 38 -7.46 -5.15 -1.66
N LYS A 39 -6.77 -5.70 -0.67
CA LYS A 39 -5.79 -6.80 -0.84
C LYS A 39 -5.91 -7.79 0.32
N PHE A 40 -5.38 -8.98 0.12
CA PHE A 40 -5.33 -9.99 1.16
C PHE A 40 -4.32 -9.60 2.24
N ASP A 41 -4.73 -9.66 3.50
CA ASP A 41 -3.86 -9.61 4.66
C ASP A 41 -3.94 -10.96 5.38
N PRO A 42 -2.85 -11.75 5.41
CA PRO A 42 -2.84 -13.06 6.05
C PRO A 42 -3.07 -12.99 7.57
N TRP A 43 -2.86 -11.83 8.19
CA TRP A 43 -2.99 -11.65 9.63
C TRP A 43 -4.28 -10.96 10.05
N ALA A 44 -5.06 -10.43 9.10
CA ALA A 44 -6.32 -9.78 9.40
C ALA A 44 -7.38 -10.81 9.81
N THR A 45 -8.17 -10.48 10.82
CA THR A 45 -9.30 -11.31 11.24
C THR A 45 -10.51 -11.03 10.35
N HIS A 46 -11.08 -12.08 9.76
CA HIS A 46 -12.31 -11.96 8.97
C HIS A 46 -13.51 -11.72 9.91
N PRO A 47 -14.33 -10.68 9.68
CA PRO A 47 -15.39 -10.31 10.61
C PRO A 47 -16.47 -11.38 10.77
N GLU A 48 -16.80 -12.10 9.70
CA GLU A 48 -17.89 -13.10 9.72
C GLU A 48 -17.45 -14.46 10.26
N THR A 49 -16.22 -14.89 10.01
CA THR A 49 -15.76 -16.26 10.32
C THR A 49 -14.83 -16.31 11.53
N GLY A 50 -14.34 -15.17 12.01
CA GLY A 50 -13.37 -15.07 13.10
C GLY A 50 -11.99 -15.66 12.77
N LYS A 51 -11.78 -16.16 11.55
CA LYS A 51 -10.53 -16.77 11.11
C LYS A 51 -9.52 -15.72 10.65
N ARG A 52 -8.23 -16.08 10.70
CA ARG A 52 -7.15 -15.27 10.13
C ARG A 52 -7.15 -15.36 8.61
N GLY A 53 -6.76 -14.26 7.96
CA GLY A 53 -6.74 -14.11 6.52
C GLY A 53 -8.01 -13.45 6.01
N ALA A 54 -7.93 -12.16 5.67
CA ALA A 54 -9.06 -11.43 5.11
C ALA A 54 -8.61 -10.43 4.04
N HIS A 55 -9.48 -10.19 3.05
CA HIS A 55 -9.28 -9.11 2.10
C HIS A 55 -9.70 -7.78 2.74
N VAL A 56 -8.71 -6.99 3.12
CA VAL A 56 -8.89 -5.71 3.80
C VAL A 56 -8.37 -4.56 2.94
N MET A 57 -8.74 -3.35 3.31
CA MET A 57 -8.26 -2.15 2.64
C MET A 57 -6.82 -1.84 3.08
N PHE A 58 -5.98 -1.51 2.11
CA PHE A 58 -4.63 -1.03 2.35
C PHE A 58 -4.54 0.42 1.89
N VAL A 59 -3.98 1.27 2.75
CA VAL A 59 -3.87 2.71 2.54
C VAL A 59 -2.42 3.13 2.43
N GLU A 60 -2.17 4.07 1.51
CA GLU A 60 -0.86 4.68 1.34
C GLU A 60 -0.38 5.42 2.59
N LYS A 61 0.77 4.99 3.10
CA LYS A 61 1.56 5.61 4.16
C LYS A 61 2.90 6.08 3.58
N LYS A 62 3.53 7.03 4.27
CA LYS A 62 4.85 7.57 3.92
C LYS A 62 5.89 6.44 3.91
N MET A 63 6.74 6.41 2.88
CA MET A 63 7.89 5.50 2.85
C MET A 63 8.82 5.79 4.05
N PRO A 64 9.40 4.75 4.68
CA PRO A 64 10.45 4.96 5.65
C PRO A 64 11.64 5.67 4.97
N PRO A 65 12.35 6.54 5.70
CA PRO A 65 13.54 7.19 5.15
C PRO A 65 14.54 6.11 4.73
N SER A 66 14.93 6.10 3.45
CA SER A 66 16.04 5.27 3.00
C SER A 66 17.33 5.89 3.55
N LYS A 67 18.18 5.08 4.19
CA LYS A 67 19.54 5.51 4.55
C LYS A 67 20.24 5.95 3.26
N LYS A 68 20.68 7.20 3.24
CA LYS A 68 21.61 7.72 2.22
C LYS A 68 22.99 7.41 2.79
N ASN A 69 23.61 6.33 2.30
CA ASN A 69 25.05 6.12 2.45
C ASN A 69 25.74 6.81 1.28
#